data_AF-A0A428SPY8-F1
#
_entry.id   AF-A0A428SPY8-F1
#
_cell.length_a   1.000
_cell.length_b   1.000
_cell.length_c   1.000
_cell.angle_alpha   90.00
_cell.angle_beta   90.00
_cell.angle_gamma   90.00
#
_symmetry.space_group_name_H-M   'P 1'
#
loop_
_entity.id
_entity.type
_entity.pdbx_description
1 polymer ?
#
loop_
_entity_poly.entity_id
_entity_poly.type
_entity_poly.pdbx_seq_one_letter_code
_entity_poly.pdbx_strand_id
1 'polypeptide(L)'
;MYDVERCISDDGITIKTDRVTVIQNQVSNTRGWTVARGPDVDFPLYRQLAAAMEPCQQDGCDPVKLRDFFAGYISNAEGITDSELVRMLNNWVSIFETLKKQVAAVNQASKLVQTRLVAVNGKVGSIKASVCKGTACKSSTVTAHFGKISTMLSTVKGLGAVTGLSDKGAKNIPGMITLTKNSLSYTKSAAEGSYYVDLFQNFKMSTLRDFAKAFKVTEYFPPAAEKIKNSLVPISDIKKYAAQGRTGLTQIDYVLGVQWSKNKELAKTAAGRKVRDGFINIQKSIKNDLRAPVYNLIKAIDALQATVDKLPLTTKKLEWSFGAAPYTRWSEHEMKVPCAKKKTQTFMLNGWPSAPFTWTQVGSCEWGPTKIPYSKNFIPYIKYRFV
;
A
#
# COMPACT_ATOMS: atom_id res chain seq x y z
N MET A 1 -20.46 -40.30 1.57
CA MET A 1 -19.39 -40.30 2.59
C MET A 1 -19.89 -39.42 3.72
N TYR A 2 -20.16 -40.01 4.89
CA TYR A 2 -20.82 -39.32 6.00
C TYR A 2 -19.91 -38.24 6.59
N ASP A 3 -20.46 -37.05 6.79
CA ASP A 3 -19.80 -35.96 7.49
C ASP A 3 -19.72 -36.34 8.97
N VAL A 4 -18.52 -36.69 9.43
CA VAL A 4 -18.26 -37.11 10.82
C VAL A 4 -18.76 -36.06 11.81
N GLU A 5 -18.72 -34.78 11.44
CA GLU A 5 -19.24 -33.70 12.29
C GLU A 5 -20.76 -33.72 12.38
N ARG A 6 -21.42 -34.08 11.28
CA ARG A 6 -22.87 -34.30 11.25
C ARG A 6 -23.27 -35.50 12.08
N CYS A 7 -22.55 -36.62 12.01
CA CYS A 7 -22.80 -37.77 12.88
C CYS A 7 -22.62 -37.41 14.38
N ILE A 8 -21.55 -36.68 14.72
CA ILE A 8 -21.32 -36.19 16.09
C ILE A 8 -22.46 -35.28 16.58
N SER A 9 -22.93 -34.37 15.70
CA SER A 9 -24.04 -33.47 16.03
C SER A 9 -25.38 -34.20 16.14
N ASP A 10 -25.63 -35.18 15.26
CA ASP A 10 -26.85 -36.00 15.24
C ASP A 10 -26.92 -36.87 16.53
N ASP A 11 -25.78 -37.26 17.09
CA ASP A 11 -25.64 -37.93 18.39
C ASP A 11 -25.74 -36.96 19.60
N GLY A 12 -26.06 -35.68 19.36
CA GLY A 12 -26.27 -34.69 20.42
C GLY A 12 -24.98 -34.14 21.07
N ILE A 13 -23.81 -34.45 20.52
CA ILE A 13 -22.52 -33.97 21.05
C ILE A 13 -22.21 -32.59 20.46
N THR A 14 -22.15 -31.58 21.33
CA THR A 14 -21.81 -30.21 20.91
C THR A 14 -20.29 -30.02 20.81
N ILE A 15 -19.81 -29.66 19.63
CA ILE A 15 -18.41 -29.25 19.42
C ILE A 15 -18.24 -27.79 19.83
N LYS A 16 -17.44 -27.55 20.87
CA LYS A 16 -17.02 -26.22 21.33
C LYS A 16 -15.74 -25.80 20.62
N THR A 17 -15.51 -24.49 20.55
CA THR A 17 -14.31 -23.92 19.93
C THR A 17 -13.88 -22.60 20.57
N ASP A 18 -12.57 -22.31 20.55
CA ASP A 18 -11.99 -21.03 20.97
C ASP A 18 -11.79 -20.05 19.78
N ARG A 19 -12.37 -20.35 18.60
CA ARG A 19 -12.22 -19.59 17.35
C ARG A 19 -12.41 -18.08 17.54
N VAL A 20 -13.44 -17.65 18.27
CA VAL A 20 -13.74 -16.22 18.51
C VAL A 20 -12.60 -15.55 19.28
N THR A 21 -12.08 -16.20 20.31
CA THR A 21 -10.94 -15.71 21.10
C THR A 21 -9.68 -15.61 20.25
N VAL A 22 -9.42 -16.61 19.40
CA VAL A 22 -8.30 -16.58 18.45
C VAL A 22 -8.43 -15.41 17.46
N ILE A 23 -9.65 -15.15 16.96
CA ILE A 23 -9.90 -14.01 16.08
C ILE A 23 -9.57 -12.69 16.76
N GLN A 24 -10.10 -12.49 17.98
CA GLN A 24 -9.89 -11.26 18.73
C GLN A 24 -8.40 -11.01 19.03
N ASN A 25 -7.65 -12.06 19.37
CA ASN A 25 -6.28 -11.93 19.84
C ASN A 25 -5.21 -11.95 18.73
N GLN A 26 -5.46 -12.64 17.60
CA GLN A 26 -4.41 -12.90 16.60
C GLN A 26 -4.71 -12.33 15.21
N VAL A 27 -5.99 -12.26 14.82
CA VAL A 27 -6.42 -11.89 13.45
C VAL A 27 -7.51 -10.83 13.45
N SER A 28 -7.41 -9.87 14.39
CA SER A 28 -8.28 -8.70 14.51
C SER A 28 -7.59 -7.44 14.00
N ASN A 29 -8.39 -6.43 13.64
CA ASN A 29 -7.91 -5.10 13.22
C ASN A 29 -7.46 -4.26 14.43
N THR A 30 -6.57 -4.79 15.26
CA THR A 30 -6.05 -4.12 16.45
C THR A 30 -4.64 -3.58 16.20
N ARG A 31 -4.22 -2.56 16.97
CA ARG A 31 -2.87 -1.95 16.89
C ARG A 31 -2.51 -1.41 15.50
N GLY A 32 -3.51 -0.91 14.77
CA GLY A 32 -3.36 -0.33 13.43
C GLY A 32 -3.20 -1.33 12.29
N TRP A 33 -3.31 -2.64 12.56
CA TRP A 33 -3.32 -3.66 11.51
C TRP A 33 -4.66 -3.67 10.78
N THR A 34 -4.59 -3.78 9.45
CA THR A 34 -5.71 -4.21 8.62
C THR A 34 -5.52 -5.69 8.30
N VAL A 35 -6.53 -6.51 8.54
CA VAL A 35 -6.47 -7.97 8.41
C VAL A 35 -7.53 -8.45 7.41
N ALA A 36 -7.08 -9.18 6.40
CA ALA A 36 -7.90 -9.96 5.48
C ALA A 36 -7.82 -11.44 5.89
N ARG A 37 -8.97 -12.11 5.98
CA ARG A 37 -9.08 -13.49 6.49
C ARG A 37 -9.59 -14.40 5.40
N GLY A 38 -8.90 -15.53 5.19
CA GLY A 38 -9.37 -16.59 4.30
C GLY A 38 -10.41 -17.48 4.98
N PRO A 39 -11.05 -18.38 4.21
CA PRO A 39 -11.87 -19.46 4.75
C PRO A 39 -11.05 -20.34 5.69
N ASP A 40 -11.72 -20.91 6.69
CA ASP A 40 -11.07 -21.80 7.62
C ASP A 40 -10.52 -23.04 6.89
N VAL A 41 -9.30 -23.43 7.22
CA VAL A 41 -8.74 -24.72 6.80
C VAL A 41 -9.17 -25.76 7.81
N ASP A 42 -10.20 -26.50 7.43
CA ASP A 42 -10.81 -27.57 8.20
C ASP A 42 -10.36 -28.96 7.69
N PHE A 43 -10.81 -30.01 8.36
CA PHE A 43 -10.46 -31.38 8.01
C PHE A 43 -10.97 -31.81 6.61
N PRO A 44 -12.20 -31.47 6.18
CA PRO A 44 -12.62 -31.64 4.78
C PRO A 44 -11.68 -31.00 3.75
N LEU A 45 -11.31 -29.72 3.93
CA LEU A 45 -10.42 -29.03 3.01
C LEU A 45 -9.00 -29.64 3.01
N TYR A 46 -8.52 -30.04 4.18
CA TYR A 46 -7.24 -30.74 4.29
C TYR A 46 -7.23 -32.07 3.50
N ARG A 47 -8.32 -32.85 3.57
CA ARG A 47 -8.44 -34.09 2.78
C ARG A 47 -8.44 -33.82 1.28
N GLN A 48 -9.12 -32.75 0.84
CA GLN A 48 -9.10 -32.33 -0.56
C GLN A 48 -7.69 -31.91 -1.01
N LEU A 49 -6.96 -31.18 -0.17
CA LEU A 49 -5.57 -30.82 -0.46
C LEU A 49 -4.68 -32.07 -0.55
N ALA A 50 -4.82 -33.01 0.38
CA ALA A 50 -4.04 -34.25 0.38
C ALA A 50 -4.27 -35.05 -0.91
N ALA A 51 -5.52 -35.15 -1.38
CA ALA A 51 -5.85 -35.79 -2.66
C ALA A 51 -5.25 -35.04 -3.86
N ALA A 52 -5.25 -33.70 -3.86
CA ALA A 52 -4.60 -32.92 -4.90
C ALA A 52 -3.07 -33.07 -4.91
N MET A 53 -2.48 -33.36 -3.74
CA MET A 53 -1.04 -33.57 -3.56
C MET A 53 -0.57 -35.02 -3.77
N GLU A 54 -1.48 -36.00 -3.85
CA GLU A 54 -1.14 -37.42 -4.04
C GLU A 54 -0.13 -37.65 -5.20
N PRO A 55 -0.26 -37.00 -6.39
CA PRO A 55 0.71 -37.17 -7.47
C PRO A 55 2.13 -36.73 -7.10
N CYS A 56 2.27 -35.70 -6.24
CA CYS A 56 3.57 -35.22 -5.77
C CYS A 56 4.39 -36.30 -5.04
N GLN A 57 3.74 -37.32 -4.50
CA GLN A 57 4.38 -38.39 -3.73
C GLN A 57 4.85 -39.58 -4.60
N GLN A 58 4.38 -39.67 -5.85
CA GLN A 58 4.61 -40.83 -6.73
C GLN A 58 5.50 -40.47 -7.92
N ASP A 59 5.00 -39.64 -8.86
CA ASP A 59 5.64 -39.38 -10.17
C ASP A 59 5.91 -37.88 -10.45
N GLY A 60 5.71 -37.04 -9.42
CA GLY A 60 5.82 -35.59 -9.54
C GLY A 60 4.46 -34.89 -9.44
N CYS A 61 4.46 -33.65 -8.99
CA CYS A 61 3.21 -32.93 -8.74
C CYS A 61 2.43 -32.67 -10.03
N ASP A 62 1.11 -32.82 -9.96
CA ASP A 62 0.20 -32.42 -11.05
C ASP A 62 -0.15 -30.92 -10.91
N PRO A 63 0.36 -30.05 -11.80
CA PRO A 63 0.12 -28.61 -11.71
C PRO A 63 -1.35 -28.23 -11.94
N VAL A 64 -2.11 -29.04 -12.69
CA VAL A 64 -3.53 -28.76 -12.99
C VAL A 64 -4.37 -29.05 -11.75
N LYS A 65 -4.20 -30.24 -11.14
CA LYS A 65 -4.94 -30.61 -9.91
C LYS A 65 -4.67 -29.63 -8.76
N LEU A 66 -3.41 -29.25 -8.54
CA LEU A 66 -3.06 -28.28 -7.49
C LEU A 66 -3.67 -26.91 -7.76
N ARG A 67 -3.61 -26.44 -9.01
CA ARG A 67 -4.23 -25.15 -9.39
C ARG A 67 -5.74 -25.18 -9.19
N ASP A 68 -6.42 -26.24 -9.60
CA ASP A 68 -7.88 -26.34 -9.51
C ASP A 68 -8.35 -26.40 -8.05
N PHE A 69 -7.62 -27.12 -7.18
CA PHE A 69 -7.84 -27.08 -5.73
C PHE A 69 -7.78 -25.65 -5.18
N PHE A 70 -6.67 -24.92 -5.45
CA PHE A 70 -6.51 -23.57 -4.93
C PHE A 70 -7.46 -22.56 -5.59
N ALA A 71 -7.83 -22.75 -6.85
CA ALA A 71 -8.86 -21.94 -7.50
C ALA A 71 -10.20 -22.09 -6.80
N GLY A 72 -10.61 -23.31 -6.45
CA GLY A 72 -11.79 -23.58 -5.65
C GLY A 72 -11.72 -22.89 -4.29
N TYR A 73 -10.60 -23.03 -3.58
CA TYR A 73 -10.41 -22.37 -2.27
C TYR A 73 -10.47 -20.83 -2.37
N ILE A 74 -9.77 -20.23 -3.34
CA ILE A 74 -9.72 -18.77 -3.53
C ILE A 74 -11.09 -18.21 -3.92
N SER A 75 -11.86 -18.94 -4.72
CA SER A 75 -13.21 -18.50 -5.13
C SER A 75 -14.18 -18.34 -3.95
N ASN A 76 -13.94 -19.06 -2.85
CA ASN A 76 -14.74 -19.00 -1.63
C ASN A 76 -14.17 -18.02 -0.58
N ALA A 77 -13.10 -17.29 -0.90
CA ALA A 77 -12.35 -16.49 0.04
C ALA A 77 -12.72 -15.00 0.05
N GLU A 78 -14.02 -14.68 0.15
CA GLU A 78 -14.55 -13.31 0.14
C GLU A 78 -13.84 -12.36 1.13
N GLY A 79 -13.46 -12.87 2.31
CA GLY A 79 -12.71 -12.12 3.31
C GLY A 79 -11.30 -11.67 2.90
N ILE A 80 -10.79 -12.17 1.76
CA ILE A 80 -9.57 -11.70 1.09
C ILE A 80 -9.91 -11.03 -0.25
N THR A 81 -10.74 -11.66 -1.09
CA THR A 81 -11.03 -11.20 -2.46
C THR A 81 -11.79 -9.87 -2.51
N ASP A 82 -12.53 -9.53 -1.45
CA ASP A 82 -13.27 -8.26 -1.29
C ASP A 82 -12.83 -7.47 -0.04
N SER A 83 -11.60 -7.73 0.42
CA SER A 83 -11.04 -7.11 1.62
C SER A 83 -10.64 -5.63 1.44
N GLU A 84 -10.35 -4.96 2.56
CA GLU A 84 -9.77 -3.60 2.56
C GLU A 84 -8.41 -3.54 1.81
N LEU A 85 -7.65 -4.63 1.75
CA LEU A 85 -6.46 -4.72 0.90
C LEU A 85 -6.82 -4.51 -0.58
N VAL A 86 -7.87 -5.19 -1.05
CA VAL A 86 -8.35 -5.08 -2.43
C VAL A 86 -8.88 -3.67 -2.71
N ARG A 87 -9.64 -3.09 -1.78
CA ARG A 87 -10.12 -1.70 -1.90
C ARG A 87 -8.97 -0.71 -1.97
N MET A 88 -7.93 -0.88 -1.15
CA MET A 88 -6.72 -0.07 -1.19
C MET A 88 -6.00 -0.19 -2.53
N LEU A 89 -5.79 -1.41 -3.06
CA LEU A 89 -5.14 -1.63 -4.35
C LEU A 89 -5.91 -0.99 -5.51
N ASN A 90 -7.24 -1.13 -5.52
CA ASN A 90 -8.10 -0.47 -6.52
C ASN A 90 -7.99 1.06 -6.44
N ASN A 91 -8.01 1.62 -5.24
CA ASN A 91 -7.82 3.05 -5.03
C ASN A 91 -6.44 3.51 -5.53
N TRP A 92 -5.39 2.73 -5.29
CA TRP A 92 -4.04 3.03 -5.79
C TRP A 92 -3.97 3.05 -7.32
N VAL A 93 -4.63 2.11 -8.01
CA VAL A 93 -4.72 2.15 -9.49
C VAL A 93 -5.34 3.47 -9.95
N SER A 94 -6.46 3.90 -9.35
CA SER A 94 -7.11 5.17 -9.66
C SER A 94 -6.20 6.38 -9.39
N ILE A 95 -5.47 6.36 -8.28
CA ILE A 95 -4.49 7.39 -7.94
C ILE A 95 -3.38 7.44 -8.99
N PHE A 96 -2.80 6.30 -9.40
CA PHE A 96 -1.74 6.28 -10.40
C PHE A 96 -2.21 6.77 -11.79
N GLU A 97 -3.44 6.46 -12.20
CA GLU A 97 -4.02 7.02 -13.43
C GLU A 97 -4.24 8.53 -13.32
N THR A 98 -4.58 9.05 -12.14
CA THR A 98 -4.66 10.50 -11.89
C THR A 98 -3.27 11.14 -11.95
N LEU A 99 -2.27 10.53 -11.32
CA LEU A 99 -0.88 10.97 -11.36
C LEU A 99 -0.34 11.00 -12.79
N LYS A 100 -0.72 10.04 -13.64
CA LYS A 100 -0.35 10.02 -15.06
C LYS A 100 -0.74 11.32 -15.77
N LYS A 101 -1.99 11.77 -15.58
CA LYS A 101 -2.51 13.01 -16.16
C LYS A 101 -1.83 14.24 -15.57
N GLN A 102 -1.64 14.26 -14.25
CA GLN A 102 -1.05 15.41 -13.55
C GLN A 102 0.45 15.57 -13.86
N VAL A 103 1.22 14.49 -13.94
CA VAL A 103 2.63 14.52 -14.35
C VAL A 103 2.77 15.04 -15.78
N ALA A 104 1.88 14.64 -16.70
CA ALA A 104 1.87 15.18 -18.06
C ALA A 104 1.59 16.69 -18.07
N ALA A 105 0.63 17.17 -17.28
CA ALA A 105 0.34 18.60 -17.14
C ALA A 105 1.52 19.40 -16.56
N VAL A 106 2.18 18.88 -15.52
CA VAL A 106 3.39 19.49 -14.94
C VAL A 106 4.51 19.54 -15.98
N ASN A 107 4.72 18.45 -16.74
CA ASN A 107 5.73 18.39 -17.79
C ASN A 107 5.48 19.46 -18.87
N GLN A 108 4.24 19.56 -19.36
CA GLN A 108 3.85 20.55 -20.35
C GLN A 108 4.03 21.99 -19.83
N ALA A 109 3.58 22.27 -18.60
CA ALA A 109 3.74 23.58 -17.97
C ALA A 109 5.22 23.95 -17.77
N SER A 110 6.04 22.99 -17.34
CA SER A 110 7.48 23.17 -17.15
C SER A 110 8.18 23.49 -18.46
N LYS A 111 7.90 22.72 -19.53
CA LYS A 111 8.43 22.97 -20.87
C LYS A 111 8.04 24.36 -21.38
N LEU A 112 6.78 24.76 -21.20
CA LEU A 112 6.31 26.09 -21.60
C LEU A 112 7.05 27.21 -20.85
N VAL A 113 7.25 27.07 -19.53
CA VAL A 113 8.05 28.03 -18.74
C VAL A 113 9.47 28.14 -19.31
N GLN A 114 10.13 27.02 -19.61
CA GLN A 114 11.49 27.05 -20.15
C GLN A 114 11.57 27.68 -21.54
N THR A 115 10.63 27.35 -22.44
CA THR A 115 10.56 27.98 -23.77
C THR A 115 10.36 29.48 -23.67
N ARG A 116 9.43 29.94 -22.81
CA ARG A 116 9.14 31.36 -22.63
C ARG A 116 10.28 32.09 -21.93
N LEU A 117 10.97 31.44 -21.00
CA LEU A 117 12.15 31.98 -20.33
C LEU A 117 13.27 32.27 -21.33
N VAL A 118 13.54 31.36 -22.28
CA VAL A 118 14.54 31.57 -23.33
C VAL A 118 14.18 32.79 -24.17
N ALA A 119 12.91 32.92 -24.59
CA ALA A 119 12.44 34.05 -25.37
C ALA A 119 12.58 35.38 -24.61
N VAL A 120 12.16 35.43 -23.34
CA VAL A 120 12.28 36.65 -22.52
C VAL A 120 13.75 36.99 -22.26
N ASN A 121 14.60 36.01 -21.96
CA ASN A 121 16.03 36.24 -21.75
C ASN A 121 16.70 36.81 -23.02
N GLY A 122 16.36 36.27 -24.20
CA GLY A 122 16.80 36.81 -25.48
C GLY A 122 16.33 38.26 -25.71
N LYS A 123 15.06 38.56 -25.38
CA LYS A 123 14.50 39.91 -25.49
C LYS A 123 15.17 40.90 -24.52
N VAL A 124 15.43 40.50 -23.28
CA VAL A 124 16.18 41.29 -22.30
C VAL A 124 17.59 41.59 -22.80
N GLY A 125 18.30 40.58 -23.33
CA GLY A 125 19.62 40.74 -23.92
C GLY A 125 19.63 41.72 -25.10
N SER A 126 18.69 41.57 -26.03
CA SER A 126 18.53 42.46 -27.19
C SER A 126 18.22 43.90 -26.79
N ILE A 127 17.28 44.11 -25.85
CA ILE A 127 16.94 45.45 -25.35
C ILE A 127 18.15 46.07 -24.65
N LYS A 128 18.82 45.32 -23.77
CA LYS A 128 20.03 45.79 -23.07
C LYS A 128 21.10 46.23 -24.08
N ALA A 129 21.39 45.44 -25.10
CA ALA A 129 22.36 45.79 -26.14
C ALA A 129 21.97 47.06 -26.92
N SER A 130 20.67 47.27 -27.15
CA SER A 130 20.16 48.44 -27.88
C SER A 130 20.19 49.73 -27.06
N VAL A 131 19.81 49.66 -25.78
CA VAL A 131 19.64 50.86 -24.93
C VAL A 131 20.87 51.23 -24.11
N CYS A 132 21.78 50.28 -23.82
CA CYS A 132 22.96 50.49 -22.98
C CYS A 132 24.22 50.94 -23.75
N LYS A 133 24.08 51.89 -24.68
CA LYS A 133 25.24 52.46 -25.39
C LYS A 133 25.96 53.51 -24.53
N GLY A 134 27.30 53.47 -24.50
CA GLY A 134 28.13 54.44 -23.76
C GLY A 134 27.90 54.38 -22.25
N THR A 135 27.53 55.51 -21.63
CA THR A 135 27.31 55.62 -20.19
C THR A 135 25.85 55.43 -19.76
N ALA A 136 24.92 55.21 -20.71
CA ALA A 136 23.47 55.23 -20.47
C ALA A 136 22.96 54.23 -19.42
N CYS A 137 23.66 53.11 -19.23
CA CYS A 137 23.31 52.09 -18.24
C CYS A 137 24.26 52.01 -17.03
N LYS A 138 25.15 53.00 -16.84
CA LYS A 138 26.10 53.00 -15.72
C LYS A 138 25.51 53.47 -14.39
N SER A 139 24.27 54.00 -14.38
CA SER A 139 23.66 54.46 -13.14
C SER A 139 23.33 53.28 -12.21
N SER A 140 23.37 53.54 -10.90
CA SER A 140 23.06 52.54 -9.86
C SER A 140 21.63 52.02 -10.00
N THR A 141 20.68 52.87 -10.35
CA THR A 141 19.28 52.51 -10.62
C THR A 141 19.14 51.48 -11.74
N VAL A 142 19.80 51.71 -12.87
CA VAL A 142 19.76 50.82 -14.04
C VAL A 142 20.45 49.49 -13.73
N THR A 143 21.62 49.54 -13.10
CA THR A 143 22.39 48.35 -12.72
C THR A 143 21.63 47.48 -11.73
N ALA A 144 21.05 48.09 -10.69
CA ALA A 144 20.26 47.38 -9.69
C ALA A 144 19.02 46.71 -10.29
N HIS A 145 18.33 47.36 -11.24
CA HIS A 145 17.15 46.76 -11.86
C HIS A 145 17.51 45.58 -12.77
N PHE A 146 18.55 45.70 -13.60
CA PHE A 146 19.04 44.56 -14.39
C PHE A 146 19.51 43.42 -13.49
N GLY A 147 20.12 43.71 -12.34
CA GLY A 147 20.44 42.70 -11.32
C GLY A 147 19.20 41.93 -10.86
N LYS A 148 18.12 42.64 -10.50
CA LYS A 148 16.85 42.01 -10.11
C LYS A 148 16.22 41.18 -11.22
N ILE A 149 16.27 41.65 -12.47
CA ILE A 149 15.81 40.88 -13.64
C ILE A 149 16.66 39.59 -13.78
N SER A 150 17.98 39.70 -13.65
CA SER A 150 18.88 38.56 -13.76
C SER A 150 18.62 37.52 -12.66
N THR A 151 18.45 37.95 -11.40
CA THR A 151 18.07 37.07 -10.30
C THR A 151 16.75 36.35 -10.58
N MET A 152 15.73 37.10 -11.03
CA MET A 152 14.42 36.56 -11.38
C MET A 152 14.50 35.50 -12.49
N LEU A 153 15.22 35.79 -13.58
CA LEU A 153 15.43 34.84 -14.68
C LEU A 153 16.19 33.59 -14.21
N SER A 154 17.18 33.74 -13.31
CA SER A 154 17.93 32.61 -12.75
C SER A 154 17.06 31.73 -11.85
N THR A 155 16.23 32.32 -10.99
CA THR A 155 15.28 31.58 -10.15
C THR A 155 14.27 30.79 -10.99
N VAL A 156 13.72 31.40 -12.05
CA VAL A 156 12.80 30.72 -12.98
C VAL A 156 13.53 29.64 -13.81
N LYS A 157 14.79 29.86 -14.19
CA LYS A 157 15.62 28.86 -14.89
C LYS A 157 15.74 27.56 -14.09
N GLY A 158 15.93 27.65 -12.77
CA GLY A 158 16.06 26.46 -11.94
C GLY A 158 14.80 25.58 -11.90
N LEU A 159 13.63 26.09 -12.30
CA LEU A 159 12.42 25.28 -12.49
C LEU A 159 12.54 24.27 -13.64
N GLY A 160 13.55 24.39 -14.50
CA GLY A 160 13.78 23.45 -15.60
C GLY A 160 14.05 22.01 -15.14
N ALA A 161 14.51 21.83 -13.89
CA ALA A 161 14.69 20.50 -13.30
C ALA A 161 13.37 19.72 -13.13
N VAL A 162 12.22 20.43 -13.05
CA VAL A 162 10.89 19.81 -12.98
C VAL A 162 10.61 18.96 -14.23
N THR A 163 11.11 19.36 -15.40
CA THR A 163 10.94 18.60 -16.64
C THR A 163 11.58 17.21 -16.52
N GLY A 164 12.83 17.14 -16.07
CA GLY A 164 13.55 15.87 -15.93
C GLY A 164 12.93 14.93 -14.89
N LEU A 165 12.43 15.47 -13.78
CA LEU A 165 11.69 14.69 -12.79
C LEU A 165 10.35 14.18 -13.32
N SER A 166 9.62 15.04 -14.04
CA SER A 166 8.33 14.68 -14.64
C SER A 166 8.49 13.61 -15.72
N ASP A 167 9.54 13.69 -16.55
CA ASP A 167 9.84 12.66 -17.56
C ASP A 167 10.16 11.31 -16.92
N LYS A 168 10.94 11.29 -15.83
CA LYS A 168 11.19 10.05 -15.05
C LYS A 168 9.91 9.51 -14.42
N GLY A 169 9.12 10.38 -13.80
CA GLY A 169 7.82 10.03 -13.21
C GLY A 169 6.88 9.41 -14.25
N ALA A 170 6.78 10.01 -15.43
CA ALA A 170 5.92 9.52 -16.52
C ALA A 170 6.31 8.10 -16.98
N LYS A 171 7.62 7.79 -17.03
CA LYS A 171 8.13 6.45 -17.36
C LYS A 171 7.83 5.41 -16.28
N ASN A 172 7.83 5.82 -15.01
CA ASN A 172 7.63 4.92 -13.87
C ASN A 172 6.16 4.54 -13.65
N ILE A 173 5.22 5.44 -13.94
CA ILE A 173 3.79 5.26 -13.65
C ILE A 173 3.19 3.97 -14.24
N PRO A 174 3.44 3.61 -15.52
CA PRO A 174 2.95 2.34 -16.08
C PRO A 174 3.40 1.12 -15.26
N GLY A 175 4.66 1.11 -14.82
CA GLY A 175 5.18 0.03 -13.96
C GLY A 175 4.45 -0.06 -12.63
N MET A 176 4.17 1.08 -11.97
CA MET A 176 3.41 1.11 -10.71
C MET A 176 1.99 0.59 -10.88
N ILE A 177 1.31 0.96 -11.98
CA ILE A 177 -0.03 0.45 -12.31
C ILE A 177 0.01 -1.06 -12.50
N THR A 178 0.96 -1.58 -13.27
CA THR A 178 1.12 -3.02 -13.52
C THR A 178 1.39 -3.79 -12.23
N LEU A 179 2.32 -3.33 -11.38
CA LEU A 179 2.61 -3.95 -10.09
C LEU A 179 1.35 -4.02 -9.20
N THR A 180 0.54 -2.95 -9.21
CA THR A 180 -0.69 -2.88 -8.40
C THR A 180 -1.79 -3.79 -8.96
N LYS A 181 -1.98 -3.80 -10.29
CA LYS A 181 -2.94 -4.70 -10.96
C LYS A 181 -2.57 -6.17 -10.80
N ASN A 182 -1.28 -6.51 -10.87
CA ASN A 182 -0.81 -7.87 -10.61
C ASN A 182 -1.09 -8.28 -9.16
N SER A 183 -0.84 -7.38 -8.20
CA SER A 183 -1.17 -7.61 -6.79
C SER A 183 -2.67 -7.89 -6.60
N LEU A 184 -3.52 -7.11 -7.27
CA LEU A 184 -4.98 -7.31 -7.28
C LEU A 184 -5.38 -8.63 -7.94
N SER A 185 -4.74 -9.02 -9.04
CA SER A 185 -5.01 -10.32 -9.67
C SER A 185 -4.64 -11.47 -8.74
N TYR A 186 -3.51 -11.36 -8.03
CA TYR A 186 -3.03 -12.38 -7.11
C TYR A 186 -3.79 -12.44 -5.77
N THR A 187 -4.70 -11.49 -5.49
CA THR A 187 -5.69 -11.64 -4.41
C THR A 187 -6.95 -12.38 -4.88
N LYS A 188 -7.29 -12.32 -6.18
CA LYS A 188 -8.59 -12.76 -6.72
C LYS A 188 -8.54 -14.08 -7.49
N SER A 189 -7.39 -14.42 -8.05
CA SER A 189 -7.24 -15.56 -8.94
C SER A 189 -6.14 -16.49 -8.47
N ALA A 190 -6.35 -17.78 -8.71
CA ALA A 190 -5.29 -18.75 -8.56
C ALA A 190 -4.10 -18.41 -9.48
N ALA A 191 -2.90 -18.66 -8.97
CA ALA A 191 -1.68 -18.57 -9.75
C ALA A 191 -1.60 -19.73 -10.76
N GLU A 192 -0.55 -19.72 -11.58
CA GLU A 192 -0.24 -20.86 -12.45
C GLU A 192 0.09 -22.10 -11.62
N GLY A 193 -0.23 -23.29 -12.14
CA GLY A 193 0.02 -24.55 -11.44
C GLY A 193 1.48 -24.74 -11.00
N SER A 194 2.43 -24.25 -11.81
CA SER A 194 3.86 -24.25 -11.49
C SER A 194 4.20 -23.52 -10.17
N TYR A 195 3.47 -22.46 -9.83
CA TYR A 195 3.64 -21.77 -8.54
C TYR A 195 3.25 -22.69 -7.38
N TYR A 196 2.13 -23.39 -7.49
CA TYR A 196 1.66 -24.30 -6.45
C TYR A 196 2.53 -25.55 -6.32
N VAL A 197 3.02 -26.08 -7.44
CA VAL A 197 4.03 -27.16 -7.45
C VAL A 197 5.28 -26.72 -6.69
N ASP A 198 5.81 -25.52 -6.99
CA ASP A 198 6.97 -24.94 -6.30
C ASP A 198 6.72 -24.75 -4.79
N LEU A 199 5.50 -24.40 -4.38
CA LEU A 199 5.18 -24.27 -2.95
C LEU A 199 5.38 -25.58 -2.19
N PHE A 200 5.06 -26.73 -2.79
CA PHE A 200 5.18 -28.03 -2.14
C PHE A 200 6.55 -28.67 -2.35
N GLN A 201 7.07 -28.71 -3.58
CA GLN A 201 8.34 -29.36 -3.87
C GLN A 201 9.53 -28.68 -3.20
N ASN A 202 9.50 -27.36 -3.07
CA ASN A 202 10.55 -26.60 -2.40
C ASN A 202 10.21 -26.25 -0.94
N PHE A 203 9.26 -26.97 -0.33
CA PHE A 203 8.86 -26.83 1.08
C PHE A 203 8.50 -25.40 1.51
N LYS A 204 8.08 -24.55 0.57
CA LYS A 204 7.67 -23.16 0.87
C LYS A 204 6.31 -23.11 1.58
N MET A 205 5.51 -24.17 1.47
CA MET A 205 4.32 -24.44 2.26
C MET A 205 4.53 -25.75 3.03
N SER A 206 5.21 -25.66 4.17
CA SER A 206 5.56 -26.83 5.00
C SER A 206 4.55 -27.10 6.10
N THR A 207 3.75 -26.09 6.47
CA THR A 207 2.72 -26.21 7.51
C THR A 207 1.42 -25.54 7.09
N LEU A 208 0.32 -25.86 7.78
CA LEU A 208 -0.96 -25.15 7.59
C LEU A 208 -0.88 -23.66 7.95
N ARG A 209 0.18 -23.20 8.62
CA ARG A 209 0.43 -21.77 8.83
C ARG A 209 0.80 -21.05 7.54
N ASP A 210 1.34 -21.77 6.55
CA ASP A 210 1.72 -21.22 5.26
C ASP A 210 0.56 -21.18 4.27
N PHE A 211 -0.64 -21.63 4.65
CA PHE A 211 -1.79 -21.74 3.74
C PHE A 211 -2.22 -20.40 3.13
N ALA A 212 -1.89 -19.27 3.77
CA ALA A 212 -2.09 -17.95 3.18
C ALA A 212 -1.33 -17.76 1.85
N LYS A 213 -0.26 -18.53 1.60
CA LYS A 213 0.48 -18.55 0.32
C LYS A 213 -0.33 -19.10 -0.86
N ALA A 214 -1.51 -19.68 -0.61
CA ALA A 214 -2.50 -19.92 -1.65
C ALA A 214 -2.74 -18.65 -2.48
N PHE A 215 -2.72 -17.47 -1.84
CA PHE A 215 -2.76 -16.18 -2.49
C PHE A 215 -1.35 -15.69 -2.78
N LYS A 216 -0.95 -15.69 -4.05
CA LYS A 216 0.38 -15.24 -4.51
C LYS A 216 0.70 -13.79 -4.11
N VAL A 217 -0.31 -12.98 -3.77
CA VAL A 217 -0.13 -11.61 -3.23
C VAL A 217 0.70 -11.59 -1.94
N THR A 218 0.65 -12.66 -1.14
CA THR A 218 1.39 -12.78 0.14
C THR A 218 2.89 -12.57 -0.02
N GLU A 219 3.45 -13.12 -1.09
CA GLU A 219 4.88 -13.03 -1.41
C GLU A 219 5.16 -11.91 -2.43
N TYR A 220 4.20 -11.60 -3.30
CA TYR A 220 4.38 -10.62 -4.37
C TYR A 220 4.28 -9.16 -3.92
N PHE A 221 3.32 -8.83 -3.04
CA PHE A 221 3.01 -7.43 -2.75
C PHE A 221 4.13 -6.69 -1.99
N PRO A 222 4.80 -7.25 -0.97
CA PRO A 222 5.85 -6.53 -0.26
C PRO A 222 6.99 -5.98 -1.15
N PRO A 223 7.63 -6.80 -2.02
CA PRO A 223 8.65 -6.26 -2.93
C PRO A 223 8.03 -5.35 -4.02
N ALA A 224 6.78 -5.57 -4.43
CA ALA A 224 6.10 -4.69 -5.37
C ALA A 224 5.85 -3.29 -4.75
N ALA A 225 5.42 -3.22 -3.49
CA ALA A 225 5.19 -1.98 -2.76
C ALA A 225 6.49 -1.17 -2.60
N GLU A 226 7.62 -1.83 -2.34
CA GLU A 226 8.93 -1.16 -2.28
C GLU A 226 9.34 -0.62 -3.66
N LYS A 227 9.13 -1.39 -4.73
CA LYS A 227 9.35 -0.88 -6.10
C LYS A 227 8.45 0.30 -6.44
N ILE A 228 7.18 0.28 -6.04
CA ILE A 228 6.24 1.40 -6.19
C ILE A 228 6.75 2.63 -5.43
N LYS A 229 7.17 2.47 -4.18
CA LYS A 229 7.72 3.54 -3.35
C LYS A 229 8.93 4.20 -4.04
N ASN A 230 9.89 3.41 -4.50
CA ASN A 230 11.07 3.93 -5.20
C ASN A 230 10.71 4.60 -6.53
N SER A 231 9.70 4.07 -7.23
CA SER A 231 9.17 4.63 -8.48
C SER A 231 8.47 5.99 -8.29
N LEU A 232 7.93 6.25 -7.10
CA LEU A 232 7.27 7.52 -6.72
C LEU A 232 8.27 8.66 -6.41
N VAL A 233 9.53 8.36 -6.09
CA VAL A 233 10.51 9.36 -5.64
C VAL A 233 10.63 10.55 -6.60
N PRO A 234 10.81 10.36 -7.92
CA PRO A 234 10.90 11.50 -8.85
C PRO A 234 9.65 12.39 -8.86
N ILE A 235 8.47 11.80 -8.65
CA ILE A 235 7.19 12.52 -8.62
C ILE A 235 7.08 13.32 -7.32
N SER A 236 7.43 12.71 -6.19
CA SER A 236 7.44 13.36 -4.88
C SER A 236 8.45 14.50 -4.80
N ASP A 237 9.60 14.38 -5.46
CA ASP A 237 10.65 15.40 -5.47
C ASP A 237 10.27 16.67 -6.23
N ILE A 238 9.26 16.63 -7.12
CA ILE A 238 8.76 17.82 -7.83
C ILE A 238 8.28 18.89 -6.84
N LYS A 239 7.76 18.50 -5.67
CA LYS A 239 7.24 19.43 -4.66
C LYS A 239 8.28 20.44 -4.17
N LYS A 240 9.57 20.08 -4.21
CA LYS A 240 10.69 20.95 -3.82
C LYS A 240 10.73 22.23 -4.66
N TYR A 241 10.19 22.20 -5.87
CA TYR A 241 10.18 23.34 -6.81
C TYR A 241 8.97 24.26 -6.65
N ALA A 242 7.96 23.89 -5.85
CA ALA A 242 6.80 24.77 -5.61
C ALA A 242 7.22 26.07 -4.90
N ALA A 243 8.06 25.97 -3.86
CA ALA A 243 8.59 27.11 -3.13
C ALA A 243 9.45 28.01 -4.05
N GLN A 244 10.33 27.40 -4.84
CA GLN A 244 11.14 28.12 -5.83
C GLN A 244 10.27 28.83 -6.87
N GLY A 245 9.20 28.20 -7.34
CA GLY A 245 8.24 28.80 -8.27
C GLY A 245 7.56 30.02 -7.66
N ARG A 246 7.11 29.94 -6.40
CA ARG A 246 6.52 31.07 -5.67
C ARG A 246 7.51 32.23 -5.51
N THR A 247 8.77 31.93 -5.15
CA THR A 247 9.83 32.95 -5.10
C THR A 247 10.03 33.63 -6.46
N GLY A 248 10.09 32.84 -7.54
CA GLY A 248 10.18 33.37 -8.91
C GLY A 248 9.00 34.25 -9.29
N LEU A 249 7.77 33.87 -8.91
CA LEU A 249 6.56 34.66 -9.16
C LEU A 249 6.58 35.98 -8.38
N THR A 250 6.99 35.98 -7.11
CA THR A 250 7.17 37.22 -6.33
C THR A 250 8.19 38.15 -6.96
N GLN A 251 9.30 37.62 -7.47
CA GLN A 251 10.31 38.41 -8.16
C GLN A 251 9.80 38.95 -9.51
N ILE A 252 9.00 38.18 -10.25
CA ILE A 252 8.30 38.65 -11.44
C ILE A 252 7.41 39.85 -11.08
N ASP A 253 6.56 39.71 -10.06
CA ASP A 253 5.62 40.75 -9.64
C ASP A 253 6.35 42.01 -9.15
N TYR A 254 7.49 41.85 -8.46
CA TYR A 254 8.37 42.96 -8.09
C TYR A 254 8.89 43.71 -9.32
N VAL A 255 9.39 42.99 -10.34
CA VAL A 255 9.90 43.60 -11.58
C VAL A 255 8.78 44.32 -12.32
N LEU A 256 7.57 43.75 -12.36
CA LEU A 256 6.41 44.33 -13.03
C LEU A 256 5.82 45.54 -12.27
N GLY A 257 6.00 45.61 -10.95
CA GLY A 257 5.48 46.70 -10.12
C GLY A 257 6.22 48.04 -10.29
N VAL A 258 7.43 48.03 -10.86
CA VAL A 258 8.23 49.26 -11.01
C VAL A 258 7.59 50.22 -12.01
N GLN A 259 7.30 51.45 -11.57
CA GLN A 259 6.63 52.48 -12.39
C GLN A 259 7.64 53.27 -13.24
N TRP A 260 8.20 52.64 -14.28
CA TRP A 260 9.22 53.26 -15.13
C TRP A 260 8.76 54.53 -15.82
N SER A 261 7.49 54.64 -16.20
CA SER A 261 6.91 55.85 -16.81
C SER A 261 7.05 57.09 -15.92
N LYS A 262 7.08 56.92 -14.59
CA LYS A 262 7.22 57.99 -13.59
C LYS A 262 8.66 58.23 -13.12
N ASN A 263 9.64 57.51 -13.68
CA ASN A 263 11.03 57.63 -13.25
C ASN A 263 11.64 58.98 -13.70
N LYS A 264 11.95 59.84 -12.72
CA LYS A 264 12.49 61.19 -12.97
C LYS A 264 13.96 61.19 -13.39
N GLU A 265 14.76 60.22 -12.95
CA GLU A 265 16.20 60.13 -13.28
C GLU A 265 16.38 59.87 -14.79
N LEU A 266 15.71 58.85 -15.30
CA LEU A 266 15.82 58.41 -16.69
C LEU A 266 15.05 59.33 -17.66
N ALA A 267 14.16 60.18 -17.18
CA ALA A 267 13.44 61.14 -18.04
C ALA A 267 14.32 62.30 -18.54
N LYS A 268 15.42 62.62 -17.84
CA LYS A 268 16.23 63.84 -18.06
C LYS A 268 16.94 63.88 -19.42
N THR A 269 17.44 62.74 -19.90
CA THR A 269 18.26 62.68 -21.12
C THR A 269 17.62 61.79 -22.18
N ALA A 270 17.94 62.03 -23.45
CA ALA A 270 17.47 61.18 -24.55
C ALA A 270 17.92 59.71 -24.38
N ALA A 271 19.14 59.49 -23.91
CA ALA A 271 19.66 58.16 -23.62
C ALA A 271 18.93 57.48 -22.45
N GLY A 272 18.67 58.22 -21.36
CA GLY A 272 17.89 57.72 -20.23
C GLY A 272 16.46 57.33 -20.64
N ARG A 273 15.81 58.14 -21.48
CA ARG A 273 14.46 57.84 -21.98
C ARG A 273 14.41 56.52 -22.76
N LYS A 274 15.42 56.24 -23.58
CA LYS A 274 15.56 54.93 -24.27
C LYS A 274 15.68 53.76 -23.29
N VAL A 275 16.47 53.90 -22.21
CA VAL A 275 16.61 52.86 -21.17
C VAL A 275 15.28 52.63 -20.46
N ARG A 276 14.59 53.70 -20.08
CA ARG A 276 13.25 53.65 -19.46
C ARG A 276 12.25 52.90 -20.33
N ASP A 277 12.16 53.27 -21.61
CA ASP A 277 11.23 52.65 -22.55
C ASP A 277 11.63 51.17 -22.83
N GLY A 278 12.93 50.88 -22.81
CA GLY A 278 13.47 49.51 -22.81
C GLY A 278 12.98 48.68 -21.62
N PHE A 279 13.01 49.23 -20.40
CA PHE A 279 12.48 48.54 -19.22
C PHE A 279 10.97 48.29 -19.30
N ILE A 280 10.19 49.24 -19.84
CA ILE A 280 8.75 49.05 -20.08
C ILE A 280 8.52 47.88 -21.05
N ASN A 281 9.33 47.78 -22.12
CA ASN A 281 9.25 46.67 -23.07
C ASN A 281 9.66 45.32 -22.45
N ILE A 282 10.67 45.31 -21.56
CA ILE A 282 11.04 44.12 -20.79
C ILE A 282 9.88 43.70 -19.88
N GLN A 283 9.27 44.63 -19.13
CA GLN A 283 8.11 44.35 -18.28
C GLN A 283 6.95 43.77 -19.09
N LYS A 284 6.65 44.34 -20.27
CA LYS A 284 5.59 43.82 -21.14
C LYS A 284 5.87 42.37 -21.56
N SER A 285 7.12 42.05 -21.90
CA SER A 285 7.54 40.69 -22.26
C SER A 285 7.41 39.73 -21.08
N ILE A 286 7.91 40.11 -19.89
CA ILE A 286 7.79 39.29 -18.67
C ILE A 286 6.31 39.04 -18.31
N LYS A 287 5.46 40.09 -18.37
CA LYS A 287 4.04 40.01 -18.06
C LYS A 287 3.32 39.02 -18.98
N ASN A 288 3.56 39.14 -20.28
CA ASN A 288 2.85 38.36 -21.29
C ASN A 288 3.37 36.92 -21.40
N ASP A 289 4.67 36.72 -21.25
CA ASP A 289 5.31 35.44 -21.56
C ASP A 289 5.70 34.61 -20.33
N LEU A 290 5.95 35.21 -19.16
CA LEU A 290 6.47 34.47 -17.99
C LEU A 290 5.51 34.36 -16.82
N ARG A 291 4.78 35.43 -16.49
CA ARG A 291 3.97 35.47 -15.26
C ARG A 291 2.93 34.33 -15.21
N ALA A 292 2.12 34.19 -16.26
CA ALA A 292 1.08 33.18 -16.31
C ALA A 292 1.64 31.74 -16.41
N PRO A 293 2.67 31.44 -17.25
CA PRO A 293 3.27 30.12 -17.25
C PRO A 293 3.87 29.68 -15.91
N VAL A 294 4.57 30.57 -15.19
CA VAL A 294 5.12 30.25 -13.87
C VAL A 294 4.01 29.96 -12.87
N TYR A 295 2.96 30.79 -12.85
CA TYR A 295 1.79 30.56 -12.00
C TYR A 295 1.11 29.21 -12.29
N ASN A 296 0.89 28.89 -13.57
CA ASN A 296 0.27 27.64 -13.99
C ASN A 296 1.11 26.42 -13.61
N LEU A 297 2.45 26.50 -13.70
CA LEU A 297 3.33 25.45 -13.24
C LEU A 297 3.19 25.20 -11.73
N ILE A 298 3.17 26.25 -10.91
CA ILE A 298 2.96 26.13 -9.46
C ILE A 298 1.63 25.42 -9.17
N LYS A 299 0.54 25.85 -9.82
CA LYS A 299 -0.77 25.21 -9.67
C LYS A 299 -0.76 23.73 -10.05
N ALA A 300 -0.07 23.38 -11.13
CA ALA A 300 0.07 21.99 -11.56
C ALA A 300 0.88 21.15 -10.55
N ILE A 301 1.95 21.71 -9.97
CA ILE A 301 2.74 21.06 -8.92
C ILE A 301 1.90 20.85 -7.66
N ASP A 302 1.15 21.85 -7.22
CA ASP A 302 0.29 21.75 -6.03
C ASP A 302 -0.79 20.67 -6.20
N ALA A 303 -1.43 20.61 -7.39
CA ALA A 303 -2.41 19.58 -7.71
C ALA A 303 -1.82 18.18 -7.75
N LEU A 304 -0.59 18.03 -8.29
CA LEU A 304 0.15 16.78 -8.27
C LEU A 304 0.45 16.33 -6.84
N GLN A 305 0.96 17.25 -6.01
CA GLN A 305 1.34 16.95 -4.63
C GLN A 305 0.15 16.49 -3.79
N ALA A 306 -1.01 17.15 -3.93
CA ALA A 306 -2.23 16.76 -3.24
C ALA A 306 -2.69 15.32 -3.58
N THR A 307 -2.36 14.81 -4.77
CA THR A 307 -2.64 13.42 -5.15
C THR A 307 -1.56 12.47 -4.60
N VAL A 308 -0.29 12.86 -4.67
CA VAL A 308 0.83 12.07 -4.12
C VAL A 308 0.65 11.82 -2.63
N ASP A 309 0.19 12.83 -1.87
CA ASP A 309 -0.01 12.74 -0.42
C ASP A 309 -1.11 11.75 0.01
N LYS A 310 -1.96 11.30 -0.94
CA LYS A 310 -2.95 10.23 -0.69
C LYS A 310 -2.31 8.85 -0.59
N LEU A 311 -1.07 8.69 -1.04
CA LEU A 311 -0.36 7.42 -1.02
C LEU A 311 0.46 7.30 0.28
N PRO A 312 0.15 6.33 1.15
CA PRO A 312 0.86 6.18 2.42
C PRO A 312 2.34 5.82 2.22
N LEU A 313 2.69 5.14 1.13
CA LEU A 313 4.07 4.75 0.79
C LEU A 313 5.05 5.94 0.64
N THR A 314 4.54 7.15 0.46
CA THR A 314 5.37 8.36 0.32
C THR A 314 6.04 8.77 1.62
N THR A 315 5.42 8.46 2.76
CA THR A 315 5.83 8.90 4.10
C THR A 315 5.99 7.76 5.09
N LYS A 316 5.35 6.62 4.83
CA LYS A 316 5.27 5.48 5.74
C LYS A 316 5.92 4.23 5.16
N LYS A 317 6.33 3.33 6.04
CA LYS A 317 6.82 2.00 5.69
C LYS A 317 5.65 1.00 5.70
N LEU A 318 5.57 0.15 4.68
CA LEU A 318 4.69 -1.01 4.71
C LEU A 318 5.25 -2.04 5.69
N GLU A 319 4.45 -2.40 6.69
CA GLU A 319 4.62 -3.65 7.41
C GLU A 319 3.61 -4.66 6.91
N TRP A 320 4.09 -5.89 6.67
CA TRP A 320 3.34 -6.96 6.07
C TRP A 320 3.59 -8.26 6.83
N SER A 321 2.53 -9.02 7.06
CA SER A 321 2.60 -10.33 7.68
C SER A 321 1.46 -11.19 7.16
N PHE A 322 1.72 -12.48 7.01
CA PHE A 322 0.70 -13.46 6.69
C PHE A 322 0.94 -14.71 7.52
N GLY A 323 -0.06 -15.57 7.60
CA GLY A 323 0.05 -16.86 8.27
C GLY A 323 -1.30 -17.53 8.40
N ALA A 324 -1.40 -18.50 9.30
CA ALA A 324 -2.69 -19.01 9.74
C ALA A 324 -2.73 -19.15 11.26
N ALA A 325 -3.84 -18.70 11.85
CA ALA A 325 -4.07 -18.77 13.29
C ALA A 325 -4.78 -20.08 13.63
N PRO A 326 -4.14 -21.00 14.38
CA PRO A 326 -4.79 -22.24 14.79
C PRO A 326 -5.82 -21.95 15.88
N TYR A 327 -6.95 -22.64 15.81
CA TYR A 327 -7.94 -22.66 16.88
C TYR A 327 -8.28 -24.09 17.27
N THR A 328 -8.61 -24.27 18.55
CA THR A 328 -8.93 -25.55 19.13
C THR A 328 -10.41 -25.84 19.03
N ARG A 329 -10.71 -27.14 18.95
CA ARG A 329 -12.05 -27.70 18.91
C ARG A 329 -12.09 -28.84 19.90
N TRP A 330 -13.13 -28.92 20.70
CA TRP A 330 -13.29 -29.98 21.68
C TRP A 330 -14.76 -30.23 21.96
N SER A 331 -15.07 -31.43 22.41
CA SER A 331 -16.34 -31.75 23.06
C SER A 331 -16.08 -31.98 24.55
N GLU A 332 -17.12 -31.83 25.35
CA GLU A 332 -17.10 -32.20 26.77
C GLU A 332 -17.94 -33.46 26.93
N HIS A 333 -17.32 -34.50 27.48
CA HIS A 333 -17.96 -35.78 27.71
C HIS A 333 -18.02 -36.06 29.20
N GLU A 334 -19.20 -36.49 29.62
CA GLU A 334 -19.45 -37.07 30.93
C GLU A 334 -20.19 -38.38 30.71
N MET A 335 -19.69 -39.47 31.29
CA MET A 335 -20.33 -40.77 31.16
C MET A 335 -20.12 -41.61 32.40
N LYS A 336 -21.08 -42.50 32.64
CA LYS A 336 -21.02 -43.52 33.67
C LYS A 336 -20.12 -44.67 33.22
N VAL A 337 -18.99 -44.86 33.89
CA VAL A 337 -18.05 -45.96 33.62
C VAL A 337 -18.09 -47.01 34.74
N PRO A 338 -17.84 -48.31 34.43
CA PRO A 338 -17.67 -49.32 35.46
C PRO A 338 -16.47 -49.01 36.34
N CYS A 339 -16.65 -49.05 37.66
CA CYS A 339 -15.59 -48.85 38.62
C CYS A 339 -15.73 -49.82 39.81
N ALA A 340 -14.59 -50.27 40.32
CA ALA A 340 -14.53 -51.09 41.51
C ALA A 340 -14.54 -50.20 42.76
N LYS A 341 -15.50 -50.41 43.67
CA LYS A 341 -15.50 -49.81 45.01
C LYS A 341 -15.41 -50.92 46.04
N LYS A 342 -14.55 -50.73 47.06
CA LYS A 342 -14.51 -51.63 48.22
C LYS A 342 -15.71 -51.32 49.10
N LYS A 343 -16.54 -52.32 49.37
CA LYS A 343 -17.63 -52.24 50.33
C LYS A 343 -17.28 -53.10 51.52
N THR A 344 -17.32 -52.51 52.70
CA THR A 344 -17.15 -53.21 53.96
C THR A 344 -18.50 -53.22 54.67
N GLN A 345 -18.96 -54.40 55.05
CA GLN A 345 -20.18 -54.54 55.83
C GLN A 345 -19.95 -55.54 56.96
N THR A 346 -20.49 -55.20 58.12
CA THR A 346 -20.58 -56.11 59.25
C THR A 346 -21.95 -56.77 59.20
N PHE A 347 -21.98 -58.10 59.17
CA PHE A 347 -23.22 -58.87 59.13
C PHE A 347 -23.58 -59.31 60.54
N MET A 348 -24.87 -59.44 60.83
CA MET A 348 -25.33 -59.97 62.12
C MET A 348 -25.51 -61.47 61.99
N LEU A 349 -24.79 -62.25 62.79
CA LEU A 349 -24.99 -63.69 62.90
C LEU A 349 -25.49 -63.99 64.32
N ASN A 350 -26.70 -64.53 64.45
CA ASN A 350 -27.32 -64.87 65.75
C ASN A 350 -27.35 -63.69 66.75
N GLY A 351 -27.59 -62.46 66.27
CA GLY A 351 -27.67 -61.27 67.13
C GLY A 351 -26.32 -60.66 67.52
N TRP A 352 -25.19 -61.22 67.07
CA TRP A 352 -23.85 -60.67 67.31
C TRP A 352 -23.21 -60.17 65.99
N PRO A 353 -22.53 -59.01 66.00
CA PRO A 353 -21.86 -58.50 64.81
C PRO A 353 -20.65 -59.38 64.44
N SER A 354 -20.56 -59.77 63.17
CA SER A 354 -19.41 -60.49 62.62
C SER A 354 -18.18 -59.59 62.52
N ALA A 355 -17.01 -60.19 62.23
CA ALA A 355 -15.88 -59.40 61.75
C ALA A 355 -16.28 -58.64 60.46
N PRO A 356 -15.77 -57.41 60.24
CA PRO A 356 -16.06 -56.65 59.02
C PRO A 356 -15.60 -57.43 57.78
N PHE A 357 -16.54 -57.72 56.88
CA PHE A 357 -16.22 -58.40 55.62
C PHE A 357 -16.12 -57.35 54.51
N THR A 358 -15.01 -57.36 53.77
CA THR A 358 -14.76 -56.41 52.68
C THR A 358 -14.73 -57.15 51.35
N TRP A 359 -15.55 -56.71 50.40
CA TRP A 359 -15.52 -57.23 49.03
C TRP A 359 -15.51 -56.09 48.02
N THR A 360 -15.14 -56.44 46.79
CA THR A 360 -15.18 -55.50 45.66
C THR A 360 -16.55 -55.55 45.02
N GLN A 361 -17.24 -54.42 44.95
CA GLN A 361 -18.46 -54.25 44.17
C GLN A 361 -18.14 -53.42 42.93
N VAL A 362 -18.47 -53.94 41.74
CA VAL A 362 -18.44 -53.16 40.51
C VAL A 362 -19.73 -52.36 40.44
N GLY A 363 -19.61 -51.04 40.31
CA GLY A 363 -20.72 -50.12 40.16
C GLY A 363 -20.44 -49.09 39.07
N SER A 364 -21.35 -48.13 38.93
CA SER A 364 -21.16 -46.99 38.05
C SER A 364 -20.45 -45.86 38.80
N CYS A 365 -19.38 -45.33 38.22
CA CYS A 365 -18.77 -44.06 38.59
C CYS A 365 -19.01 -43.04 37.49
N GLU A 366 -19.18 -41.78 37.87
CA GLU A 366 -19.10 -40.68 36.90
C GLU A 366 -17.66 -40.51 36.45
N TRP A 367 -17.45 -40.48 35.13
CA TRP A 367 -16.22 -40.07 34.50
C TRP A 367 -16.47 -38.77 33.75
N GLY A 368 -15.71 -37.74 34.07
CA GLY A 368 -15.83 -36.40 33.47
C GLY A 368 -16.28 -35.33 34.47
N PRO A 369 -16.51 -34.09 33.98
CA PRO A 369 -16.43 -33.68 32.57
C PRO A 369 -14.99 -33.66 32.04
N THR A 370 -14.75 -34.38 30.93
CA THR A 370 -13.43 -34.44 30.27
C THR A 370 -13.51 -33.77 28.90
N LYS A 371 -12.52 -32.93 28.58
CA LYS A 371 -12.38 -32.33 27.25
C LYS A 371 -11.74 -33.32 26.29
N ILE A 372 -12.46 -33.68 25.24
CA ILE A 372 -11.94 -34.51 24.15
C ILE A 372 -11.53 -33.59 23.00
N PRO A 373 -10.23 -33.45 22.69
CA PRO A 373 -9.76 -32.57 21.63
C PRO A 373 -10.00 -33.17 20.24
N TYR A 374 -10.42 -32.33 19.30
CA TYR A 374 -10.44 -32.63 17.87
C TYR A 374 -9.22 -32.02 17.17
N SER A 375 -9.05 -32.36 15.89
CA SER A 375 -8.04 -31.70 15.04
C SER A 375 -8.24 -30.19 15.03
N LYS A 376 -7.13 -29.45 15.09
CA LYS A 376 -7.16 -27.99 15.01
C LYS A 376 -7.52 -27.57 13.59
N ASN A 377 -8.35 -26.55 13.51
CA ASN A 377 -8.59 -25.81 12.28
C ASN A 377 -7.72 -24.54 12.29
N PHE A 378 -7.53 -23.95 11.11
CA PHE A 378 -6.69 -22.77 10.94
C PHE A 378 -7.44 -21.66 10.23
N ILE A 379 -7.21 -20.41 10.61
CA ILE A 379 -7.73 -19.23 9.92
C ILE A 379 -6.58 -18.56 9.18
N PRO A 380 -6.42 -18.77 7.86
CA PRO A 380 -5.42 -18.06 7.07
C PRO A 380 -5.70 -16.57 7.08
N TYR A 381 -4.64 -15.77 7.14
CA TYR A 381 -4.75 -14.33 7.14
C TYR A 381 -3.60 -13.65 6.41
N ILE A 382 -3.91 -12.47 5.91
CA ILE A 382 -2.96 -11.49 5.39
C ILE A 382 -3.21 -10.21 6.18
N LYS A 383 -2.17 -9.61 6.74
CA LYS A 383 -2.28 -8.35 7.47
C LYS A 383 -1.20 -7.36 7.07
N TYR A 384 -1.60 -6.09 7.04
CA TYR A 384 -0.71 -5.00 6.70
C TYR A 384 -1.00 -3.75 7.52
N ARG A 385 0.00 -2.87 7.63
CA ARG A 385 -0.16 -1.50 8.13
C ARG A 385 0.92 -0.60 7.55
N PHE A 386 0.66 0.71 7.61
CA PHE A 386 1.63 1.72 7.24
C PHE A 386 2.05 2.48 8.49
N VAL A 387 3.34 2.37 8.84
CA VAL A 387 3.94 2.96 10.05
C VAL A 387 4.91 4.08 9.70
#